data_AF-A0A956N7B8-F1
#
_entry.id   AF-A0A956N7B8-F1
#
_cell.length_a   1.000
_cell.length_b   1.000
_cell.length_c   1.000
_cell.angle_alpha   90.00
_cell.angle_beta   90.00
_cell.angle_gamma   90.00
#
_symmetry.space_group_name_H-M   'P 1'
#
loop_
_entity.id
_entity.type
_entity.pdbx_description
1 polymer ?
#
loop_
_entity_poly.entity_id
_entity_poly.type
_entity_poly.pdbx_seq_one_letter_code
_entity_poly.pdbx_strand_id
1 'polypeptide(L)'
;MDPRTVQISVVIAYLFALLAVGAYKVRRIRTHADFTLAGRGLSTFVLFGTMLATWIGTGSVFGNSEKTYETGLAAWILPAGGVLGILALAPLAPRARRFAGYTVQDILEARYAPTARVLGTITLVIAYVTIVSYQYRAGGAVIHLLAPNVSVETATILAAAFVILYTALAGMVSVAYTDVVNGIVMLAGFLVA
;
A
#
# COMPACT_ATOMS: atom_id res chain seq x y z
N MET A 1 -22.94 -20.31 14.63
CA MET A 1 -22.13 -19.16 15.04
C MET A 1 -22.81 -17.90 14.54
N ASP A 2 -22.84 -16.83 15.33
CA ASP A 2 -23.35 -15.52 14.87
C ASP A 2 -22.51 -15.04 13.67
N PRO A 3 -23.12 -14.60 12.55
CA PRO A 3 -22.41 -14.06 11.40
C PRO A 3 -21.31 -13.05 11.75
N ARG A 4 -21.51 -12.24 12.79
CA ARG A 4 -20.51 -11.27 13.26
C ARG A 4 -19.28 -11.94 13.86
N THR A 5 -19.47 -12.98 14.67
CA THR A 5 -18.36 -13.76 15.23
C THR A 5 -17.54 -14.39 14.11
N VAL A 6 -18.19 -14.92 13.07
CA VAL A 6 -17.50 -15.48 11.91
C VAL A 6 -16.65 -14.43 11.20
N GLN A 7 -17.20 -13.23 10.94
CA GLN A 7 -16.47 -12.13 10.30
C GLN A 7 -15.24 -11.70 11.11
N ILE A 8 -15.39 -11.50 12.42
CA ILE A 8 -14.29 -11.11 13.30
C ILE A 8 -13.22 -12.20 13.34
N SER A 9 -13.61 -13.48 13.46
CA SER A 9 -12.67 -14.59 13.45
C SER A 9 -11.86 -14.68 12.15
N VAL A 10 -12.50 -14.46 10.99
CA VAL A 10 -11.82 -14.43 9.69
C VAL A 10 -10.83 -13.27 9.61
N VAL A 11 -11.22 -12.07 10.05
CA VAL A 11 -10.32 -10.90 10.07
C VAL A 11 -9.11 -11.15 10.98
N ILE A 12 -9.33 -11.65 12.19
CA ILE A 12 -8.23 -11.97 13.11
C ILE A 12 -7.30 -13.02 12.51
N ALA A 13 -7.85 -14.12 11.96
CA ALA A 13 -7.05 -15.16 11.32
C ALA A 13 -6.22 -14.60 10.16
N TYR A 14 -6.80 -13.71 9.36
CA TYR A 14 -6.10 -13.03 8.27
C TYR A 14 -4.96 -12.15 8.78
N LEU A 15 -5.19 -11.32 9.80
CA LEU A 15 -4.13 -10.50 10.41
C LEU A 15 -2.99 -11.35 10.96
N PHE A 16 -3.29 -12.47 11.63
CA PHE A 16 -2.27 -13.42 12.09
C PHE A 16 -1.50 -14.08 10.93
N ALA A 17 -2.17 -14.43 9.83
CA ALA A 17 -1.51 -14.97 8.65
C ALA A 17 -0.52 -13.96 8.06
N LEU A 18 -0.90 -12.67 7.99
CA LEU A 18 0.00 -11.59 7.55
C LEU A 18 1.21 -11.44 8.48
N LEU A 19 0.98 -11.45 9.80
CA LEU A 19 2.07 -11.41 10.78
C LEU A 19 3.01 -12.61 10.65
N ALA A 20 2.48 -13.80 10.39
CA ALA A 20 3.27 -15.02 10.24
C ALA A 20 4.16 -14.98 8.98
N VAL A 21 3.62 -14.53 7.84
CA VAL A 21 4.39 -14.30 6.62
C VAL A 21 5.46 -13.23 6.86
N GLY A 22 5.06 -12.14 7.52
CA GLY A 22 5.88 -11.11 8.16
C GLY A 22 7.16 -11.64 8.81
N ALA A 23 6.94 -12.33 9.94
CA ALA A 23 7.97 -12.85 10.81
C ALA A 23 8.84 -13.92 10.14
N TYR A 24 8.29 -14.71 9.22
CA TYR A 24 9.06 -15.69 8.48
C TYR A 24 10.07 -15.03 7.53
N LYS A 25 9.66 -13.97 6.84
CA LYS A 25 10.50 -13.29 5.84
C LYS A 25 11.48 -12.29 6.45
N VAL A 26 11.19 -11.73 7.63
CA VAL A 26 12.11 -10.78 8.31
C VAL A 26 13.50 -11.38 8.54
N ARG A 27 13.60 -12.71 8.73
CA ARG A 27 14.87 -13.42 8.92
C ARG A 27 15.84 -13.28 7.73
N ARG A 28 15.37 -12.82 6.58
CA ARG A 28 16.20 -12.58 5.39
C ARG A 28 16.76 -11.16 5.30
N ILE A 29 16.32 -10.24 6.16
CA ILE A 29 16.79 -8.86 6.17
C ILE A 29 18.07 -8.81 7.00
N ARG A 30 19.20 -8.52 6.36
CA ARG A 30 20.50 -8.35 7.05
C ARG A 30 21.11 -6.98 6.84
N THR A 31 20.74 -6.29 5.77
CA THR A 31 21.29 -4.98 5.40
C THR A 31 20.20 -3.93 5.18
N HIS A 32 20.58 -2.65 5.19
CA HIS A 32 19.68 -1.54 4.85
C HIS A 32 19.08 -1.68 3.45
N ALA A 33 19.85 -2.19 2.48
CA ALA A 33 19.38 -2.45 1.13
C ALA A 33 18.37 -3.62 1.08
N ASP A 34 18.49 -4.62 1.96
CA ASP A 34 17.47 -5.67 2.08
C ASP A 34 16.17 -5.12 2.66
N PHE A 35 16.28 -4.22 3.64
CA PHE A 35 15.11 -3.61 4.28
C PHE A 35 14.36 -2.67 3.33
N THR A 36 15.08 -1.84 2.56
CA THR A 36 14.49 -0.78 1.72
C THR A 36 14.23 -1.21 0.27
N LEU A 37 15.08 -2.06 -0.31
CA LEU A 37 15.02 -2.45 -1.73
C LEU A 37 14.76 -3.94 -1.94
N ALA A 38 14.50 -4.70 -0.87
CA ALA A 38 14.38 -6.16 -0.94
C ALA A 38 15.59 -6.83 -1.62
N GLY A 39 16.79 -6.23 -1.48
CA GLY A 39 18.03 -6.68 -2.10
C GLY A 39 18.00 -6.68 -3.64
N ARG A 40 17.01 -5.99 -4.26
CA ARG A 40 16.71 -6.02 -5.71
C ARG A 40 16.44 -7.43 -6.25
N GLY A 41 16.09 -8.38 -5.38
CA GLY A 41 15.91 -9.81 -5.70
C GLY A 41 14.47 -10.27 -5.87
N LEU A 42 13.50 -9.35 -5.93
CA LEU A 42 12.10 -9.70 -6.15
C LEU A 42 11.89 -10.22 -7.57
N SER A 43 11.16 -11.34 -7.70
CA SER A 43 10.77 -11.84 -9.02
C SER A 43 9.79 -10.87 -9.69
N THR A 44 9.75 -10.87 -11.02
CA THR A 44 8.86 -10.00 -11.80
C THR A 44 7.40 -10.10 -11.37
N PHE A 45 6.94 -11.33 -11.05
CA PHE A 45 5.58 -11.57 -10.58
C PHE A 45 5.30 -10.88 -9.24
N VAL A 46 6.21 -11.02 -8.27
CA VAL A 46 6.05 -10.39 -6.95
C VAL A 46 6.11 -8.87 -7.07
N LEU A 47 7.02 -8.34 -7.92
CA LEU A 47 7.13 -6.92 -8.20
C LEU A 47 5.82 -6.36 -8.78
N PHE A 48 5.25 -7.06 -9.77
CA PHE A 48 3.97 -6.65 -10.37
C PHE A 48 2.82 -6.69 -9.35
N GLY A 49 2.74 -7.77 -8.56
CA GLY A 49 1.70 -7.92 -7.56
C GLY A 49 1.76 -6.85 -6.46
N THR A 50 2.94 -6.52 -5.93
CA THR A 50 3.07 -5.43 -4.95
C THR A 50 2.77 -4.06 -5.55
N MET A 51 3.17 -3.81 -6.81
CA MET A 51 2.82 -2.56 -7.49
C MET A 51 1.30 -2.41 -7.66
N LEU A 52 0.60 -3.47 -8.08
CA LEU A 52 -0.86 -3.46 -8.19
C LEU A 52 -1.54 -3.27 -6.82
N ALA A 53 -1.11 -4.03 -5.81
CA ALA A 53 -1.68 -3.94 -4.47
C ALA A 53 -1.47 -2.56 -3.84
N THR A 54 -0.30 -1.94 -4.06
CA THR A 54 0.00 -0.57 -3.59
C THR A 54 -0.92 0.46 -4.24
N TRP A 55 -1.34 0.24 -5.49
CA TRP A 55 -2.22 1.15 -6.21
C TRP A 55 -3.69 1.04 -5.79
N ILE A 56 -4.11 -0.13 -5.33
CA ILE A 56 -5.48 -0.39 -4.86
C ILE A 56 -5.56 -0.02 -3.38
N GLY A 57 -5.98 1.22 -3.10
CA GLY A 57 -6.24 1.71 -1.75
C GLY A 57 -7.74 1.98 -1.49
N THR A 58 -8.07 2.40 -0.27
CA THR A 58 -9.45 2.76 0.10
C THR A 58 -9.99 3.92 -0.75
N GLY A 59 -9.13 4.86 -1.15
CA GLY A 59 -9.48 5.91 -2.11
C GLY A 59 -9.81 5.36 -3.51
N SER A 60 -9.07 4.35 -3.97
CA SER A 60 -9.33 3.69 -5.26
C SER A 60 -10.60 2.84 -5.23
N VAL A 61 -10.92 2.22 -4.08
CA VAL A 61 -12.10 1.35 -3.94
C VAL A 61 -13.35 2.17 -3.67
N PHE A 62 -13.39 2.91 -2.56
CA PHE A 62 -14.58 3.67 -2.17
C PHE A 62 -14.74 4.94 -3.02
N GLY A 63 -13.65 5.69 -3.25
CA GLY A 63 -13.73 6.95 -4.00
C GLY A 63 -14.11 6.75 -5.47
N ASN A 64 -13.54 5.75 -6.14
CA ASN A 64 -13.96 5.44 -7.52
C ASN A 64 -15.38 4.87 -7.57
N SER A 65 -15.79 4.06 -6.59
CA SER A 65 -17.16 3.52 -6.54
C SER A 65 -18.19 4.63 -6.33
N GLU A 66 -17.93 5.54 -5.39
CA GLU A 66 -18.75 6.73 -5.16
C GLU A 66 -18.82 7.59 -6.42
N LYS A 67 -17.68 7.84 -7.09
CA LYS A 67 -17.68 8.66 -8.30
C LYS A 67 -18.40 7.99 -9.47
N THR A 68 -18.30 6.67 -9.57
CA THR A 68 -19.02 5.87 -10.58
C THR A 68 -20.51 5.89 -10.30
N TYR A 69 -20.93 5.88 -9.03
CA TYR A 69 -22.33 6.04 -8.66
C TYR A 69 -22.87 7.42 -9.07
N GLU A 70 -22.09 8.49 -8.88
CA GLU A 70 -22.49 9.85 -9.25
C GLU A 70 -22.50 10.12 -10.77
N THR A 71 -21.45 9.69 -11.47
CA THR A 71 -21.16 10.11 -12.85
C THR A 71 -21.19 8.98 -13.88
N GLY A 72 -21.54 7.77 -13.44
CA GLY A 72 -21.60 6.58 -14.28
C GLY A 72 -20.25 6.25 -14.91
N LEU A 73 -20.27 5.86 -16.19
CA LEU A 73 -19.07 5.46 -16.92
C LEU A 73 -18.03 6.57 -17.08
N ALA A 74 -18.40 7.85 -16.91
CA ALA A 74 -17.43 8.94 -16.98
C ALA A 74 -16.34 8.86 -15.89
N ALA A 75 -16.65 8.22 -14.76
CA ALA A 75 -15.69 8.01 -13.67
C ALA A 75 -14.47 7.16 -14.07
N TRP A 76 -14.55 6.40 -15.18
CA TRP A 76 -13.43 5.61 -15.72
C TRP A 76 -12.20 6.45 -16.08
N ILE A 77 -12.37 7.77 -16.26
CA ILE A 77 -11.23 8.66 -16.50
C ILE A 77 -10.22 8.65 -15.35
N LEU A 78 -10.65 8.39 -14.11
CA LEU A 78 -9.78 8.33 -12.93
C LEU A 78 -8.78 7.15 -13.01
N PRO A 79 -9.22 5.88 -13.12
CA PRO A 79 -8.28 4.76 -13.28
C PRO A 79 -7.56 4.80 -14.63
N ALA A 80 -8.21 5.25 -15.71
CA ALA A 80 -7.56 5.36 -17.02
C ALA A 80 -6.40 6.37 -17.01
N GLY A 81 -6.58 7.53 -16.36
CA GLY A 81 -5.53 8.53 -16.20
C GLY A 81 -4.30 7.98 -15.47
N GLY A 82 -4.50 7.17 -14.43
CA GLY A 82 -3.42 6.49 -13.72
C GLY A 82 -2.64 5.52 -14.62
N VAL A 83 -3.34 4.67 -15.36
CA VAL A 83 -2.73 3.72 -16.31
C VAL A 83 -1.96 4.45 -17.41
N LEU A 84 -2.57 5.49 -18.01
CA LEU A 84 -1.93 6.30 -19.04
C LEU A 84 -0.69 7.02 -18.50
N GLY A 85 -0.73 7.52 -17.26
CA GLY A 85 0.42 8.13 -16.59
C GLY A 85 1.58 7.13 -16.42
N ILE A 86 1.29 5.90 -16.00
CA ILE A 86 2.30 4.84 -15.88
C ILE A 86 2.89 4.52 -17.26
N LEU A 87 2.06 4.37 -18.29
CA LEU A 87 2.51 4.08 -19.66
C LEU A 87 3.37 5.22 -20.22
N ALA A 88 3.00 6.48 -19.96
CA ALA A 88 3.77 7.65 -20.37
C ALA A 88 5.15 7.72 -19.67
N LEU A 89 5.24 7.27 -18.42
CA LEU A 89 6.47 7.28 -17.64
C LEU A 89 7.32 6.01 -17.81
N ALA A 90 6.75 4.89 -18.29
CA ALA A 90 7.45 3.62 -18.47
C ALA A 90 8.77 3.73 -19.27
N PRO A 91 8.87 4.53 -20.35
CA PRO A 91 10.13 4.72 -21.08
C PRO A 91 11.25 5.37 -20.25
N LEU A 92 10.93 6.03 -19.14
CA LEU A 92 11.94 6.60 -18.23
C LEU A 92 12.49 5.55 -17.25
N ALA A 93 11.80 4.42 -17.05
CA ALA A 93 12.21 3.40 -16.08
C ALA A 93 13.62 2.83 -16.33
N PRO A 94 14.07 2.54 -17.57
CA PRO A 94 15.43 2.08 -17.82
C PRO A 94 16.50 3.13 -17.46
N ARG A 95 16.20 4.42 -17.68
CA ARG A 95 17.10 5.52 -17.31
C ARG A 95 17.20 5.67 -15.79
N ALA A 96 16.05 5.59 -15.10
CA ALA A 96 16.01 5.62 -13.65
C ALA A 96 16.76 4.43 -13.02
N ARG A 97 16.66 3.23 -13.60
CA ARG A 97 17.38 2.03 -13.12
C ARG A 97 18.90 2.10 -13.22
N ARG A 98 19.44 2.88 -14.17
CA ARG A 98 20.88 3.10 -14.29
C ARG A 98 21.43 4.02 -13.20
N PHE A 99 20.56 4.78 -12.54
CA PHE A 99 20.92 5.59 -11.41
C PHE A 99 21.12 4.71 -10.17
N ALA A 100 22.29 4.79 -9.55
CA ALA A 100 22.62 4.01 -8.35
C ALA A 100 22.01 4.56 -7.05
N GLY A 101 21.11 5.55 -7.14
CA GLY A 101 20.39 6.13 -6.01
C GLY A 101 19.39 5.14 -5.40
N TYR A 102 19.00 5.41 -4.15
CA TYR A 102 17.98 4.65 -3.43
C TYR A 102 16.59 5.26 -3.61
N THR A 103 16.50 6.57 -3.91
CA THR A 103 15.24 7.32 -3.96
C THR A 103 15.09 8.16 -5.22
N VAL A 104 13.86 8.61 -5.50
CA VAL A 104 13.58 9.56 -6.60
C VAL A 104 14.22 10.92 -6.32
N GLN A 105 14.36 11.28 -5.06
CA GLN A 105 14.93 12.54 -4.62
C GLN A 105 16.45 12.57 -4.83
N ASP A 106 17.13 11.42 -4.79
CA ASP A 106 18.55 11.32 -5.17
C ASP A 106 18.75 11.66 -6.65
N ILE A 107 17.78 11.29 -7.51
CA ILE A 107 17.79 11.65 -8.93
C ILE A 107 17.58 13.16 -9.09
N LEU A 108 16.72 13.78 -8.28
CA LEU A 108 16.52 15.24 -8.28
C LEU A 108 17.78 15.98 -7.83
N GLU A 109 18.47 15.49 -6.79
CA GLU A 109 19.74 16.06 -6.33
C GLU A 109 20.77 16.04 -7.44
N ALA A 110 20.98 14.88 -8.05
CA ALA A 110 22.02 14.68 -9.05
C ALA A 110 21.76 15.44 -10.36
N ARG A 111 20.50 15.75 -10.66
CA ARG A 111 20.12 16.50 -11.86
C ARG A 111 20.08 18.02 -11.64
N TYR A 112 19.72 18.47 -10.44
CA TYR A 112 19.46 19.88 -10.17
C TYR A 112 20.38 20.43 -9.08
N ALA A 113 20.06 20.18 -7.80
CA ALA A 113 20.81 20.67 -6.65
C ALA A 113 20.35 19.96 -5.36
N PRO A 114 21.13 20.00 -4.26
CA PRO A 114 20.72 19.49 -2.96
C PRO A 114 19.39 20.06 -2.45
N THR A 115 19.08 21.31 -2.79
CA THR A 115 17.79 21.95 -2.46
C THR A 115 16.61 21.22 -3.11
N ALA A 116 16.77 20.71 -4.33
CA ALA A 116 15.72 19.96 -5.03
C ALA A 116 15.40 18.64 -4.32
N ARG A 117 16.41 17.99 -3.71
CA ARG A 117 16.21 16.80 -2.86
C ARG A 117 15.33 17.13 -1.67
N VAL A 118 15.65 18.20 -0.95
CA VAL A 118 14.92 18.60 0.26
C VAL A 118 13.47 18.94 -0.07
N LEU A 119 13.24 19.74 -1.10
CA LEU A 119 11.88 20.07 -1.55
C LEU A 119 11.12 18.82 -1.97
N GLY A 120 11.74 17.95 -2.77
CA GLY A 120 11.14 16.67 -3.18
C GLY A 120 10.79 15.77 -2.00
N THR A 121 11.64 15.72 -0.98
CA THR A 121 11.36 14.96 0.25
C THR A 121 10.20 15.55 1.03
N ILE A 122 10.14 16.88 1.21
CA ILE A 122 9.03 17.53 1.91
C ILE A 122 7.71 17.27 1.18
N THR A 123 7.68 17.45 -0.14
CA THR A 123 6.48 17.16 -0.95
C THR A 123 6.06 15.70 -0.83
N LEU A 124 7.02 14.76 -0.87
CA LEU A 124 6.73 13.34 -0.71
C LEU A 124 6.12 13.04 0.66
N VAL A 125 6.72 13.56 1.73
CA VAL A 125 6.23 13.35 3.11
C VAL A 125 4.82 13.88 3.27
N ILE A 126 4.54 15.11 2.81
CA ILE A 126 3.18 15.68 2.88
C ILE A 126 2.19 14.80 2.13
N ALA A 127 2.51 14.42 0.89
CA ALA A 127 1.63 13.60 0.06
C ALA A 127 1.32 12.25 0.71
N TYR A 128 2.33 11.55 1.22
CA TYR A 128 2.14 10.24 1.86
C TYR A 128 1.47 10.34 3.23
N VAL A 129 1.72 11.39 4.01
CA VAL A 129 0.98 11.62 5.26
C VAL A 129 -0.50 11.80 4.96
N THR A 130 -0.87 12.60 3.96
CA THR A 130 -2.27 12.75 3.55
C THR A 130 -2.87 11.42 3.10
N ILE A 131 -2.13 10.65 2.28
CA ILE A 131 -2.60 9.37 1.76
C ILE A 131 -2.85 8.38 2.89
N VAL A 132 -1.85 8.18 3.75
CA VAL A 132 -1.94 7.22 4.86
C VAL A 132 -3.00 7.62 5.88
N SER A 133 -3.22 8.93 6.10
CA SER A 133 -4.23 9.42 7.05
C SER A 133 -5.65 8.97 6.70
N TYR A 134 -6.07 9.10 5.44
CA TYR A 134 -7.41 8.65 5.06
C TYR A 134 -7.52 7.11 5.03
N GLN A 135 -6.43 6.41 4.72
CA GLN A 135 -6.38 4.94 4.75
C GLN A 135 -6.62 4.41 6.19
N TYR A 136 -6.02 5.03 7.21
CA TYR A 136 -6.27 4.66 8.60
C TYR A 136 -7.68 4.96 9.06
N ARG A 137 -8.25 6.11 8.67
CA ARG A 137 -9.66 6.42 8.97
C ARG A 137 -10.61 5.40 8.36
N ALA A 138 -10.38 5.01 7.10
CA ALA A 138 -11.17 3.99 6.45
C ALA A 138 -11.03 2.61 7.14
N GLY A 139 -9.80 2.22 7.50
CA GLY A 139 -9.56 0.99 8.27
C GLY A 139 -10.26 1.00 9.64
N GLY A 140 -10.20 2.13 10.34
CA GLY A 140 -10.91 2.32 11.62
C GLY A 140 -12.43 2.25 11.49
N ALA A 141 -13.00 2.80 10.41
CA ALA A 141 -14.43 2.70 10.12
C ALA A 141 -14.87 1.25 9.88
N VAL A 142 -14.07 0.45 9.18
CA VAL A 142 -14.34 -1.00 8.99
C VAL A 142 -14.29 -1.75 10.32
N ILE A 143 -13.31 -1.46 11.18
CA ILE A 143 -13.23 -2.07 12.51
C ILE A 143 -14.43 -1.68 13.37
N HIS A 144 -14.84 -0.41 13.36
CA HIS A 144 -16.02 0.05 14.09
C HIS A 144 -17.31 -0.64 13.61
N LEU A 145 -17.44 -0.89 12.31
CA LEU A 145 -18.58 -1.62 11.75
C LEU A 145 -18.67 -3.05 12.29
N LEU A 146 -17.53 -3.71 12.47
CA LEU A 146 -17.44 -5.08 13.01
C LEU A 146 -17.58 -5.12 14.54
N ALA A 147 -17.08 -4.09 15.23
CA ALA A 147 -17.12 -3.96 16.68
C ALA A 147 -17.73 -2.60 17.08
N PRO A 148 -19.08 -2.45 17.03
CA PRO A 148 -19.76 -1.17 17.28
C PRO A 148 -19.47 -0.57 18.67
N ASN A 149 -19.06 -1.41 19.62
CA ASN A 149 -18.72 -1.01 20.98
C ASN A 149 -17.39 -0.23 21.07
N VAL A 150 -16.56 -0.23 20.02
CA VAL A 150 -15.30 0.51 19.94
C VAL A 150 -15.54 1.78 19.14
N SER A 151 -15.21 2.97 19.64
CA SER A 151 -15.38 4.21 18.88
C SER A 151 -14.52 4.22 17.60
N VAL A 152 -14.97 4.95 16.57
CA VAL A 152 -14.21 5.09 15.30
C VAL A 152 -12.81 5.64 15.54
N GLU A 153 -12.64 6.55 16.50
CA GLU A 153 -11.34 7.11 16.86
C GLU A 153 -10.41 6.04 17.44
N THR A 154 -10.87 5.28 18.44
CA THR A 154 -10.09 4.18 19.03
C THR A 154 -9.79 3.11 17.98
N ALA A 155 -10.76 2.76 17.14
CA ALA A 155 -10.58 1.80 16.06
C ALA A 155 -9.52 2.26 15.04
N THR A 156 -9.50 3.56 14.69
CA THR A 156 -8.50 4.17 13.80
C THR A 156 -7.11 4.10 14.42
N ILE A 157 -6.98 4.41 15.71
CA ILE A 157 -5.69 4.33 16.43
C ILE A 157 -5.17 2.89 16.47
N LEU A 158 -6.04 1.91 16.74
CA LEU A 158 -5.68 0.50 16.73
C LEU A 158 -5.21 0.03 15.35
N ALA A 159 -5.92 0.41 14.28
CA ALA A 159 -5.53 0.11 12.90
C ALA A 159 -4.14 0.70 12.58
N ALA A 160 -3.93 1.97 12.91
CA ALA A 160 -2.66 2.65 12.67
C ALA A 160 -1.52 1.99 13.46
N ALA A 161 -1.71 1.71 14.75
CA ALA A 161 -0.71 1.05 15.59
C ALA A 161 -0.31 -0.31 15.04
N PHE A 162 -1.28 -1.13 14.64
CA PHE A 162 -1.04 -2.44 14.03
C PHE A 162 -0.25 -2.33 12.73
N VAL A 163 -0.69 -1.47 11.80
CA VAL A 163 -0.05 -1.32 10.48
C VAL A 163 1.37 -0.76 10.62
N ILE A 164 1.59 0.22 11.50
CA ILE A 164 2.92 0.80 11.76
C ILE A 164 3.85 -0.27 12.33
N LEU A 165 3.42 -1.00 13.36
CA LEU A 165 4.23 -2.03 14.00
C LEU A 165 4.58 -3.15 13.01
N TYR A 166 3.58 -3.64 12.29
CA TYR A 166 3.77 -4.67 11.27
C TYR A 166 4.76 -4.21 10.20
N THR A 167 4.56 -3.01 9.63
CA THR A 167 5.40 -2.51 8.53
C THR A 167 6.84 -2.26 9.00
N ALA A 168 7.01 -1.69 10.20
CA ALA A 168 8.31 -1.43 10.79
C ALA A 168 9.09 -2.73 11.04
N LEU A 169 8.40 -3.80 11.44
CA LEU A 169 9.01 -5.11 11.69
C LEU A 169 9.23 -5.92 10.40
N ALA A 170 8.38 -5.78 9.38
CA ALA A 170 8.36 -6.70 8.24
C ALA A 170 9.39 -6.36 7.14
N GLY A 171 9.66 -5.07 6.88
CA GLY A 171 10.56 -4.60 5.82
C GLY A 171 10.09 -4.93 4.39
N MET A 172 10.76 -4.38 3.36
CA MET A 172 10.25 -4.39 1.96
C MET A 172 10.04 -5.80 1.39
N VAL A 173 10.93 -6.76 1.69
CA VAL A 173 10.75 -8.15 1.22
C VAL A 173 9.43 -8.70 1.72
N SER A 174 9.14 -8.54 3.01
CA SER A 174 7.94 -9.15 3.57
C SER A 174 6.68 -8.45 3.07
N VAL A 175 6.70 -7.11 3.01
CA VAL A 175 5.60 -6.29 2.49
C VAL A 175 5.24 -6.73 1.06
N ALA A 176 6.23 -6.88 0.18
CA ALA A 176 5.99 -7.25 -1.22
C ALA A 176 5.27 -8.61 -1.37
N TYR A 177 5.61 -9.61 -0.55
CA TYR A 177 4.94 -10.91 -0.61
C TYR A 177 3.54 -10.87 0.02
N THR A 178 3.37 -10.14 1.13
CA THR A 178 2.03 -9.97 1.71
C THR A 178 1.12 -9.18 0.78
N ASP A 179 1.65 -8.21 0.05
CA ASP A 179 0.90 -7.43 -0.93
C ASP A 179 0.35 -8.28 -2.07
N VAL A 180 1.12 -9.26 -2.57
CA VAL A 180 0.63 -10.21 -3.58
C VAL A 180 -0.59 -10.97 -3.06
N VAL A 181 -0.53 -11.46 -1.81
CA VAL A 181 -1.65 -12.17 -1.18
C VAL A 181 -2.85 -11.23 -0.99
N ASN A 182 -2.61 -10.03 -0.45
CA ASN A 182 -3.65 -9.01 -0.26
C ASN A 182 -4.32 -8.66 -1.60
N GLY A 183 -3.53 -8.48 -2.65
CA GLY A 183 -4.00 -8.18 -4.00
C GLY A 183 -4.90 -9.29 -4.56
N ILE A 184 -4.52 -10.55 -4.39
CA ILE A 184 -5.34 -11.70 -4.81
C ILE A 184 -6.65 -11.75 -4.02
N VAL A 185 -6.60 -11.55 -2.70
CA VAL A 185 -7.80 -11.54 -1.85
C VAL A 185 -8.74 -10.40 -2.24
N MET A 186 -8.22 -9.20 -2.48
CA MET A 186 -9.01 -8.06 -2.95
C MET A 186 -9.67 -8.34 -4.31
N LEU A 187 -8.90 -8.86 -5.28
CA LEU A 187 -9.42 -9.20 -6.61
C LEU A 187 -10.51 -10.27 -6.54
N ALA A 188 -10.28 -11.34 -5.78
CA ALA A 188 -11.28 -12.39 -5.57
C ALA A 188 -12.54 -11.82 -4.88
N GLY A 189 -12.37 -10.94 -3.90
CA GLY A 189 -13.47 -10.24 -3.25
C GLY A 189 -14.33 -9.44 -4.23
N PHE A 190 -13.71 -8.68 -5.14
CA PHE A 190 -14.45 -7.92 -6.16
C PHE A 190 -15.14 -8.79 -7.21
N LEU A 191 -14.63 -9.99 -7.50
CA LEU A 191 -15.26 -10.89 -8.46
C LEU A 191 -16.48 -11.63 -7.90
N VAL A 192 -16.52 -11.80 -6.57
CA VAL A 192 -17.61 -12.49 -5.87
C VAL A 192 -18.72 -11.54 -5.41
N ALA A 193 -18.37 -10.27 -5.14
CA ALA A 193 -19.30 -9.21 -4.75
C ALA A 193 -20.23 -8.80 -5.90
#